data_AF-A0A7V8WD71-F1
#
_entry.id   AF-A0A7V8WD71-F1
#
_cell.length_a   1.000
_cell.length_b   1.000
_cell.length_c   1.000
_cell.angle_alpha   90.00
_cell.angle_beta   90.00
_cell.angle_gamma   90.00
#
_symmetry.space_group_name_H-M   'P 1'
#
loop_
_entity.id
_entity.type
_entity.pdbx_description
1 polymer ?
#
loop_
_entity_poly.entity_id
_entity_poly.type
_entity_poly.pdbx_seq_one_letter_code
_entity_poly.pdbx_strand_id
1 'polypeptide(L)'
;MARRAKPKTAKSPADIFAPTREPAEGKRRPGRPPVHDEAWTKVTVVLFNRQIVFLDRLAANIRAQSGAAISRAQLIRALIDALSGGDIDLTTARSEQDLKATLLARLGRYR
;
A
#
# COMPACT_ATOMS: atom_id res chain seq x y z
N MET A 1 -32.86 -15.57 -14.11
CA MET A 1 -32.78 -16.83 -13.35
C MET A 1 -31.35 -17.04 -12.86
N ALA A 2 -31.00 -16.57 -11.65
CA ALA A 2 -29.64 -16.71 -11.11
C ALA A 2 -29.49 -18.05 -10.37
N ARG A 3 -28.47 -18.85 -10.73
CA ARG A 3 -28.19 -20.15 -10.12
C ARG A 3 -27.69 -19.98 -8.68
N ARG A 4 -28.45 -20.51 -7.72
CA ARG A 4 -28.09 -20.58 -6.29
C ARG A 4 -26.93 -21.56 -6.09
N ALA A 5 -25.78 -21.06 -5.61
CA ALA A 5 -24.65 -21.91 -5.23
C ALA A 5 -25.05 -22.83 -4.05
N LYS A 6 -24.77 -24.13 -4.16
CA LYS A 6 -25.04 -25.11 -3.09
C LYS A 6 -24.17 -24.80 -1.86
N PRO A 7 -24.71 -24.92 -0.63
CA PRO A 7 -23.93 -24.74 0.59
C PRO A 7 -22.86 -25.84 0.67
N LYS A 8 -21.61 -25.45 0.92
CA LYS A 8 -20.52 -26.39 1.19
C LYS A 8 -20.83 -27.08 2.52
N THR A 9 -21.05 -28.39 2.47
CA THR A 9 -21.22 -29.26 3.63
C THR A 9 -20.05 -29.10 4.60
N ALA A 10 -20.36 -29.05 5.90
CA ALA A 10 -19.36 -28.96 6.96
C ALA A 10 -18.36 -30.15 6.87
N LYS A 11 -17.11 -29.90 7.25
CA LYS A 11 -16.04 -30.91 7.25
C LYS A 11 -16.42 -32.08 8.17
N SER A 12 -16.09 -33.30 7.76
CA SER A 12 -16.33 -34.49 8.57
C SER A 12 -15.35 -34.55 9.76
N PRO A 13 -15.69 -35.24 10.87
CA PRO A 13 -14.78 -35.42 11.99
C PRO A 13 -13.43 -36.06 11.61
N ALA A 14 -13.43 -36.89 10.57
CA ALA A 14 -12.21 -37.50 10.04
C ALA A 14 -11.27 -36.48 9.38
N ASP A 15 -11.80 -35.37 8.85
CA ASP A 15 -11.01 -34.31 8.22
C ASP A 15 -10.25 -33.43 9.23
N ILE A 16 -10.56 -33.56 10.53
CA ILE A 16 -9.90 -32.81 11.62
C ILE A 16 -8.52 -33.39 11.92
N PHE A 17 -8.38 -34.70 11.86
CA PHE A 17 -7.13 -35.43 12.15
C PHE A 17 -6.29 -35.71 10.90
N ALA A 18 -6.78 -35.31 9.73
CA ALA A 18 -6.00 -35.43 8.51
C ALA A 18 -4.77 -34.49 8.58
N PRO A 19 -3.57 -34.97 8.22
CA PRO A 19 -2.38 -34.13 8.18
C PRO A 19 -2.60 -32.94 7.23
N THR A 20 -2.22 -31.75 7.69
CA THR A 20 -2.43 -30.51 6.94
C THR A 20 -1.60 -30.57 5.66
N ARG A 21 -2.27 -30.61 4.51
CA ARG A 21 -1.59 -30.47 3.21
C ARG A 21 -1.06 -29.05 3.10
N GLU A 22 0.23 -28.91 2.83
CA GLU A 22 0.81 -27.60 2.55
C GLU A 22 0.10 -26.99 1.33
N PRO A 23 -0.38 -25.73 1.44
CA PRO A 23 -1.03 -25.08 0.32
C PRO A 23 0.00 -24.91 -0.81
N ALA A 24 -0.40 -25.26 -2.04
CA ALA A 24 0.41 -25.04 -3.24
C ALA A 24 0.96 -23.61 -3.27
N GLU A 25 2.27 -23.49 -3.53
CA GLU A 25 2.95 -22.21 -3.68
C GLU A 25 2.19 -21.34 -4.69
N GLY A 26 1.85 -20.11 -4.28
CA GLY A 26 1.35 -19.08 -5.18
C GLY A 26 0.00 -18.45 -4.82
N LYS A 27 -0.86 -19.08 -4.00
CA LYS A 27 -2.12 -18.45 -3.55
C LYS A 27 -2.07 -18.08 -2.07
N ARG A 28 -1.45 -16.92 -1.78
CA ARG A 28 -1.44 -16.32 -0.43
C ARG A 28 -2.88 -16.04 0.01
N ARG A 29 -3.28 -16.60 1.15
CA ARG A 29 -4.62 -16.41 1.73
C ARG A 29 -4.79 -14.97 2.27
N PRO A 30 -6.01 -14.41 2.23
CA PRO A 30 -6.31 -13.14 2.89
C PRO A 30 -5.89 -13.16 4.37
N GLY A 31 -5.25 -12.09 4.84
CA GLY A 31 -4.82 -11.93 6.24
C GLY A 31 -3.35 -12.27 6.53
N ARG A 32 -2.59 -12.84 5.58
CA ARG A 32 -1.14 -12.99 5.74
C ARG A 32 -0.46 -11.61 5.60
N PRO A 33 0.40 -11.19 6.54
CA PRO A 33 1.17 -9.96 6.40
C PRO A 33 1.98 -9.94 5.09
N PRO A 34 2.16 -8.76 4.46
CA PRO A 34 3.07 -8.63 3.34
C PRO A 34 4.46 -9.13 3.74
N VAL A 35 5.03 -10.02 2.93
CA VAL A 35 6.45 -10.37 3.04
C VAL A 35 7.22 -9.26 2.33
N HIS A 36 8.18 -8.67 3.03
CA HIS A 36 9.09 -7.67 2.48
C HIS A 36 10.45 -8.32 2.29
N ASP A 37 11.09 -8.07 1.14
CA ASP A 37 12.38 -8.65 0.79
C ASP A 37 13.56 -7.86 1.39
N GLU A 38 13.29 -6.68 1.96
CA GLU A 38 14.26 -5.77 2.55
C GLU A 38 14.01 -5.57 4.06
N ALA A 39 15.10 -5.36 4.82
CA ALA A 39 15.03 -4.97 6.22
C ALA A 39 14.33 -3.62 6.36
N TRP A 40 13.37 -3.51 7.28
CA TRP A 40 12.59 -2.29 7.49
C TRP A 40 12.63 -1.86 8.94
N THR A 41 12.69 -0.55 9.15
CA THR A 41 12.55 0.07 10.46
C THR A 41 11.18 0.73 10.56
N LYS A 42 10.45 0.45 11.64
CA LYS A 42 9.17 1.10 11.89
C LYS A 42 9.40 2.51 12.42
N VAL A 43 8.86 3.51 11.72
CA VAL A 43 8.92 4.92 12.10
C VAL A 43 7.50 5.45 12.28
N THR A 44 7.28 6.25 13.34
CA THR A 44 6.02 6.97 13.57
C THR A 44 6.21 8.42 13.17
N VAL A 45 5.34 8.93 12.31
CA VAL A 45 5.34 10.34 11.88
C VAL A 45 3.98 10.97 12.16
N VAL A 46 3.97 12.25 12.50
CA VAL A 46 2.74 13.03 12.67
C VAL A 46 2.40 13.70 11.35
N LEU A 47 1.17 13.50 10.88
CA LEU A 47 0.65 14.11 9.66
C LEU A 47 -0.63 14.86 9.97
N PHE A 48 -0.88 15.94 9.23
CA PHE A 48 -2.14 16.65 9.32
C PHE A 48 -3.29 15.80 8.75
N ASN A 49 -4.49 15.95 9.32
CA ASN A 49 -5.69 15.24 8.84
C ASN A 49 -5.91 15.38 7.32
N ARG A 50 -5.67 16.58 6.77
CA ARG A 50 -5.76 16.85 5.32
C ARG A 50 -4.82 15.97 4.49
N GLN A 51 -3.62 15.67 4.98
CA GLN A 51 -2.63 14.84 4.28
C GLN A 51 -3.05 13.36 4.32
N ILE A 52 -3.58 12.90 5.46
CA ILE A 52 -4.10 11.54 5.59
C ILE A 52 -5.27 11.31 4.63
N VAL A 53 -6.24 12.23 4.61
CA VAL A 53 -7.39 12.16 3.68
C VAL A 53 -6.93 12.17 2.22
N PHE A 54 -5.92 12.96 1.88
CA PHE A 54 -5.35 12.98 0.53
C PHE A 54 -4.73 11.62 0.15
N LEU A 55 -3.89 11.05 1.03
CA LEU A 55 -3.25 9.76 0.79
C LEU A 55 -4.29 8.62 0.62
N ASP A 56 -5.35 8.64 1.42
CA ASP A 56 -6.43 7.65 1.32
C ASP A 56 -7.20 7.76 0.01
N ARG A 57 -7.52 8.99 -0.41
CA ARG A 57 -8.19 9.24 -1.70
C ARG A 57 -7.31 8.80 -2.86
N LEU A 58 -6.01 9.11 -2.81
CA LEU A 58 -5.07 8.68 -3.85
C LEU A 58 -4.99 7.14 -3.94
N ALA A 59 -4.86 6.45 -2.80
CA ALA A 59 -4.86 4.99 -2.77
C ALA A 59 -6.17 4.39 -3.30
N ALA A 60 -7.32 4.97 -2.93
CA ALA A 60 -8.63 4.54 -3.43
C ALA A 60 -8.76 4.74 -4.94
N ASN A 61 -8.31 5.89 -5.48
CA ASN A 61 -8.33 6.18 -6.90
C ASN A 61 -7.44 5.22 -7.70
N ILE A 62 -6.23 4.94 -7.22
CA ILE A 62 -5.34 3.96 -7.86
C ILE A 62 -6.02 2.59 -7.89
N ARG A 63 -6.66 2.18 -6.80
CA ARG A 63 -7.40 0.91 -6.75
C ARG A 63 -8.58 0.90 -7.70
N ALA A 64 -9.31 2.01 -7.83
CA ALA A 64 -10.43 2.12 -8.76
C ALA A 64 -9.98 2.01 -10.22
N GLN A 65 -8.81 2.58 -10.56
CA GLN A 65 -8.29 2.60 -11.93
C GLN A 65 -7.54 1.31 -12.32
N SER A 66 -6.69 0.81 -11.43
CA SER A 66 -5.77 -0.31 -11.73
C SER A 66 -6.19 -1.63 -11.09
N GLY A 67 -7.11 -1.61 -10.12
CA GLY A 67 -7.41 -2.76 -9.25
C GLY A 67 -6.36 -3.03 -8.17
N ALA A 68 -5.20 -2.38 -8.21
CA ALA A 68 -4.11 -2.60 -7.26
C ALA A 68 -4.39 -1.94 -5.91
N ALA A 69 -4.11 -2.67 -4.81
CA ALA A 69 -4.22 -2.13 -3.46
C ALA A 69 -2.85 -1.59 -3.01
N ILE A 70 -2.70 -0.26 -3.04
CA ILE A 70 -1.49 0.42 -2.56
C ILE A 70 -1.73 1.01 -1.16
N SER A 71 -0.82 0.73 -0.23
CA SER A 71 -0.84 1.27 1.14
C SER A 71 -0.25 2.67 1.23
N ARG A 72 -0.64 3.43 2.26
CA ARG A 72 -0.05 4.76 2.56
C ARG A 72 1.48 4.70 2.67
N ALA A 73 2.01 3.65 3.30
CA ALA A 73 3.45 3.47 3.46
C ALA A 73 4.16 3.21 2.13
N GLN A 74 3.52 2.52 1.18
CA GLN A 74 4.08 2.35 -0.17
C GLN A 74 4.09 3.67 -0.94
N LEU A 75 3.02 4.48 -0.83
CA LEU A 75 3.00 5.81 -1.45
C LEU A 75 4.11 6.70 -0.90
N ILE A 76 4.27 6.76 0.42
CA ILE A 76 5.31 7.59 1.06
C ILE A 76 6.72 7.11 0.64
N ARG A 77 6.97 5.80 0.65
CA ARG A 77 8.28 5.25 0.22
C ARG A 77 8.57 5.56 -1.25
N ALA A 78 7.62 5.31 -2.15
CA ALA A 78 7.80 5.61 -3.57
C ALA A 78 8.08 7.09 -3.83
N LEU A 79 7.47 8.00 -3.05
CA LEU A 79 7.79 9.42 -3.11
C LEU A 79 9.22 9.73 -2.64
N ILE A 80 9.67 9.11 -1.54
CA ILE A 80 11.03 9.29 -1.03
C ILE A 80 12.06 8.74 -2.04
N ASP A 81 11.81 7.55 -2.60
CA ASP A 81 12.69 6.92 -3.59
C ASP A 81 12.76 7.75 -4.89
N ALA A 82 11.63 8.33 -5.32
CA ALA A 82 11.60 9.23 -6.46
C ALA A 82 12.37 10.54 -6.20
N LEU A 83 12.35 11.04 -4.96
CA LEU A 83 13.13 12.22 -4.57
C LEU A 83 14.63 11.91 -4.44
N SER A 84 14.98 10.72 -3.94
CA SER A 84 16.39 10.32 -3.79
C SER A 84 17.04 9.99 -5.13
N GLY A 85 16.28 9.44 -6.08
CA GLY A 85 16.75 9.13 -7.43
C GLY A 85 16.61 10.27 -8.45
N GLY A 86 15.95 11.37 -8.09
CA GLY A 86 15.70 12.50 -8.99
C GLY A 86 16.69 13.66 -8.81
N ASP A 87 16.88 14.48 -9.85
CA ASP A 87 17.71 15.69 -9.83
C ASP A 87 17.04 16.89 -9.13
N ILE A 88 16.37 16.64 -8.00
CA ILE A 88 15.73 17.67 -7.19
C ILE A 88 16.58 17.89 -5.94
N ASP A 89 17.42 18.92 -5.97
CA ASP A 89 18.16 19.35 -4.79
C ASP A 89 17.24 20.06 -3.80
N LEU A 90 17.00 19.42 -2.66
CA LEU A 90 16.23 19.94 -1.54
C LEU A 90 17.11 20.42 -0.37
N THR A 91 18.44 20.29 -0.47
CA THR A 91 19.38 20.57 0.63
C THR A 91 19.45 22.04 1.01
N THR A 92 19.05 22.93 0.11
CA THR A 92 19.02 24.38 0.33
C THR A 92 17.76 24.87 1.04
N ALA A 93 16.75 24.01 1.23
CA ALA A 93 15.49 24.40 1.85
C ALA A 93 15.65 24.69 3.35
N ARG A 94 15.05 25.79 3.82
CA ARG A 94 15.17 26.25 5.21
C ARG A 94 13.88 26.06 6.02
N SER A 95 12.79 25.68 5.37
CA SER A 95 11.50 25.45 5.99
C SER A 95 10.64 24.43 5.23
N GLU A 96 9.59 23.90 5.87
CA GLU A 96 8.60 23.05 5.20
C GLU A 96 7.94 23.77 4.01
N GLN A 97 7.74 25.09 4.14
CA GLN A 97 7.13 25.90 3.08
C GLN A 97 8.06 26.04 1.88
N ASP A 98 9.36 26.20 2.11
CA ASP A 98 10.38 26.24 1.04
C ASP A 98 10.47 24.90 0.32
N LEU A 99 10.49 23.79 1.08
CA LEU A 99 10.46 22.44 0.50
C LEU A 99 9.25 22.25 -0.41
N LYS A 100 8.06 22.63 0.09
CA LYS A 100 6.82 22.55 -0.69
C LYS A 100 6.88 23.41 -1.95
N ALA A 101 7.41 24.63 -1.86
CA ALA A 101 7.53 25.53 -3.01
C ALA A 101 8.47 24.96 -4.09
N THR A 102 9.63 24.44 -3.68
CA THR A 102 10.59 23.80 -4.60
C THR A 102 10.01 22.57 -5.27
N LEU A 103 9.31 21.71 -4.51
CA LEU A 103 8.65 20.53 -5.05
C LEU A 103 7.54 20.90 -6.05
N LEU A 104 6.72 21.90 -5.74
CA LEU A 104 5.66 22.36 -6.65
C LEU A 104 6.22 22.97 -7.93
N ALA A 105 7.34 23.70 -7.84
CA ALA A 105 8.00 24.27 -9.00
C ALA A 105 8.55 23.19 -9.95
N ARG A 106 9.01 22.06 -9.42
CA ARG A 106 9.57 20.95 -10.20
C ARG A 106 8.53 19.94 -10.71
N LEU A 107 7.55 19.57 -9.90
CA LEU A 107 6.55 18.55 -10.23
C LEU A 107 5.35 19.12 -11.00
N GLY A 108 5.17 20.44 -10.98
CA GLY A 108 3.99 21.10 -11.54
C GLY A 108 2.75 20.91 -10.67
N ARG A 109 1.62 21.49 -11.12
CA ARG A 109 0.33 21.35 -10.42
C ARG A 109 -0.43 20.16 -10.99
N TYR A 110 -0.74 19.20 -10.12
CA TYR A 110 -1.70 18.13 -10.42
C TYR A 110 -3.08 18.76 -10.65
N ARG A 111 -3.71 18.48 -11.80
CA ARG A 111 -4.99 19.06 -12.22
C ARG A 111 -6.12 18.08 -12.03
#